data_AF-A0A2G2JJN9-F1
#
_entry.id   AF-A0A2G2JJN9-F1
#
_cell.length_a   1.000
_cell.length_b   1.000
_cell.length_c   1.000
_cell.angle_alpha   90.00
_cell.angle_beta   90.00
_cell.angle_gamma   90.00
#
_symmetry.space_group_name_H-M   'P 1'
#
loop_
_entity.id
_entity.type
_entity.pdbx_description
1 polymer ?
#
loop_
_entity_poly.entity_id
_entity_poly.type
_entity_poly.pdbx_seq_one_letter_code
_entity_poly.pdbx_strand_id
1 'polypeptide(L)'
;MPILHQVMASEPHLLKQLSQVISSEDSVIFLGDGCYQLSRWPLANSTFTITEDLAMRGLENTAAKSITSQDWVNMTLSHTSVMTWK
;
A
#
# COMPACT_ATOMS: atom_id res chain seq x y z
N MET A 1 4.37 -16.95 -3.72
CA MET A 1 2.99 -16.92 -3.16
C MET A 1 2.77 -15.50 -2.68
N PRO A 2 2.00 -14.69 -3.41
CA PRO A 2 2.02 -13.25 -3.25
C PRO A 2 1.35 -12.82 -1.94
N ILE A 3 2.00 -11.91 -1.22
CA ILE A 3 1.52 -11.27 0.01
C ILE A 3 1.00 -9.87 -0.31
N LEU A 4 -0.14 -9.52 0.27
CA LEU A 4 -0.63 -8.14 0.28
C LEU A 4 -0.16 -7.43 1.55
N HIS A 5 0.78 -6.49 1.43
CA HIS A 5 1.22 -5.63 2.51
C HIS A 5 0.33 -4.40 2.62
N GLN A 6 -0.31 -4.21 3.77
CA GLN A 6 -1.16 -3.07 4.08
C GLN A 6 -0.41 -2.11 4.99
N VAL A 7 -0.01 -0.95 4.48
CA VAL A 7 0.64 0.09 5.28
C VAL A 7 -0.44 1.05 5.75
N MET A 8 -0.74 1.05 7.04
CA MET A 8 -1.82 1.86 7.62
C MET A 8 -1.31 3.09 8.38
N ALA A 9 -0.03 3.12 8.71
CA ALA A 9 0.54 4.10 9.63
C ALA A 9 1.62 4.94 8.96
N SER A 10 1.89 6.11 9.55
CA SER A 10 2.70 7.18 8.94
C SER A 10 4.14 7.18 9.45
N GLU A 11 4.62 6.10 10.06
CA GLU A 11 5.95 5.98 10.60
C GLU A 11 6.96 5.55 9.52
N PRO A 12 8.01 6.34 9.24
CA PRO A 12 8.93 6.05 8.14
C PRO A 12 9.75 4.77 8.31
N HIS A 13 9.94 4.31 9.55
CA HIS A 13 10.72 3.09 9.83
C HIS A 13 10.04 1.82 9.32
N LEU A 14 8.70 1.84 9.18
CA LEU A 14 7.92 0.72 8.64
C LEU A 14 8.32 0.44 7.18
N LEU A 15 8.56 1.48 6.38
CA LEU A 15 9.01 1.30 4.98
C LEU A 15 10.36 0.60 4.89
N LYS A 16 11.27 0.89 5.83
CA LYS A 16 12.58 0.22 5.88
C LYS A 16 12.42 -1.26 6.17
N GLN A 17 11.57 -1.63 7.12
CA GLN A 17 11.30 -3.03 7.45
C GLN A 17 10.60 -3.75 6.29
N LEU A 18 9.57 -3.13 5.69
CA LEU A 18 8.88 -3.66 4.52
C LEU A 18 9.85 -3.89 3.35
N SER A 19 10.75 -2.94 3.07
CA SER A 19 11.72 -3.07 1.97
C SER A 19 12.69 -4.25 2.13
N GLN A 20 12.86 -4.78 3.35
CA GLN A 20 13.74 -5.93 3.64
C GLN A 20 13.05 -7.28 3.45
N VAL A 21 11.71 -7.32 3.43
CA VAL A 21 10.94 -8.57 3.40
C VAL A 21 10.08 -8.72 2.15
N ILE A 22 9.82 -7.62 1.44
CA ILE A 22 8.98 -7.62 0.24
C ILE A 22 9.67 -8.36 -0.92
N SER A 23 8.91 -9.21 -1.61
CA SER A 23 9.32 -9.86 -2.85
C SER A 23 8.72 -9.15 -4.08
N SER A 24 9.24 -9.48 -5.27
CA SER A 24 8.71 -8.94 -6.53
C SER A 24 7.29 -9.40 -6.88
N GLU A 25 6.79 -10.47 -6.26
CA GLU A 25 5.42 -10.96 -6.45
C GLU A 25 4.41 -10.27 -5.52
N ASP A 26 4.89 -9.56 -4.51
CA ASP A 26 4.04 -8.95 -3.48
C ASP A 26 3.45 -7.62 -3.94
N SER A 27 2.33 -7.25 -3.31
CA SER A 27 1.69 -5.95 -3.51
C SER A 27 1.74 -5.13 -2.23
N VAL A 28 1.85 -3.82 -2.36
CA VAL A 28 1.75 -2.87 -1.25
C VAL A 28 0.53 -2.00 -1.45
N ILE A 29 -0.32 -1.89 -0.45
CA ILE A 29 -1.41 -0.92 -0.43
C ILE A 29 -1.25 0.04 0.74
N PHE A 30 -1.24 1.33 0.43
CA PHE A 30 -1.25 2.40 1.41
C PHE A 30 -2.69 2.80 1.71
N LEU A 31 -3.06 2.64 2.98
CA LEU A 31 -4.41 2.87 3.50
C LEU A 31 -4.34 3.86 4.65
N GLY A 32 -5.40 4.62 4.85
CA GLY A 32 -5.46 5.57 5.94
C GLY A 32 -4.22 6.47 5.96
N ASP A 33 -3.61 6.63 7.14
CA ASP A 33 -2.44 7.50 7.33
C ASP A 33 -1.16 6.95 6.68
N GLY A 34 -1.17 5.69 6.25
CA GLY A 34 -0.15 5.15 5.37
C GLY A 34 -0.02 5.95 4.07
N CYS A 35 -1.08 6.61 3.58
CA CYS A 35 -1.01 7.40 2.34
C CYS A 35 0.06 8.52 2.39
N TYR A 36 0.38 9.06 3.58
CA TYR A 36 1.46 10.04 3.74
C TYR A 36 2.85 9.50 3.43
N GLN A 37 3.02 8.18 3.37
CA GLN A 37 4.27 7.50 3.07
C GLN A 37 4.49 7.23 1.58
N LEU A 38 3.49 7.47 0.71
CA LEU A 38 3.55 7.16 -0.72
C LEU A 38 4.76 7.79 -1.42
N SER A 39 5.07 9.05 -1.13
CA SER A 39 6.21 9.77 -1.72
C SER A 39 7.58 9.22 -1.31
N ARG A 40 7.63 8.39 -0.26
CA ARG A 40 8.84 7.78 0.30
C ARG A 40 9.01 6.34 -0.15
N TRP A 41 8.03 5.77 -0.86
CA TRP A 41 8.07 4.40 -1.33
C TRP A 41 8.62 4.32 -2.77
N PRO A 42 9.76 3.65 -3.00
CA PRO A 42 10.45 3.69 -4.29
C PRO A 42 9.89 2.73 -5.36
N LEU A 43 9.02 1.79 -4.99
CA LEU A 43 8.54 0.73 -5.89
C LEU A 43 7.13 1.04 -6.38
N ALA A 44 6.95 1.48 -7.63
CA ALA A 44 5.64 1.90 -8.13
C ALA A 44 4.76 0.77 -8.71
N ASN A 45 5.38 -0.27 -9.30
CA ASN A 45 4.66 -1.20 -10.19
C ASN A 45 3.63 -2.12 -9.49
N SER A 46 3.79 -2.37 -8.19
CA SER A 46 2.85 -3.17 -7.37
C SER A 46 2.37 -2.38 -6.16
N THR A 47 2.25 -1.06 -6.30
CA THR A 47 1.84 -0.17 -5.21
C THR A 47 0.49 0.46 -5.51
N PHE A 48 -0.39 0.39 -4.51
CA PHE A 48 -1.79 0.76 -4.61
C PHE A 48 -2.18 1.71 -3.47
N THR A 49 -3.26 2.43 -3.66
CA THR A 49 -3.89 3.25 -2.62
C THR A 49 -5.38 3.40 -2.92
N ILE A 50 -6.19 3.59 -1.88
CA ILE A 50 -7.62 3.80 -2.05
C ILE A 50 -7.87 5.26 -2.45
N THR A 51 -8.63 5.45 -3.53
CA THR A 51 -8.90 6.78 -4.10
C THR A 51 -9.54 7.72 -3.06
N GLU A 52 -10.48 7.20 -2.26
CA GLU A 52 -11.15 7.93 -1.19
C GLU A 52 -10.17 8.36 -0.09
N ASP A 53 -9.17 7.53 0.24
CA ASP A 53 -8.18 7.84 1.29
C ASP A 53 -7.24 8.98 0.90
N LEU A 54 -6.86 9.06 -0.39
CA LEU A 54 -6.10 10.18 -0.94
C LEU A 54 -6.92 11.47 -0.90
N ALA A 55 -8.18 11.41 -1.34
CA ALA A 55 -9.07 12.55 -1.40
C ALA A 55 -9.32 13.14 0.01
N MET A 56 -9.59 12.29 1.00
CA MET A 56 -9.78 12.72 2.39
C MET A 56 -8.54 13.37 2.99
N ARG A 57 -7.34 13.06 2.48
CA ARG A 57 -6.06 13.61 2.95
C ARG A 57 -5.53 14.77 2.12
N GLY A 58 -6.24 15.14 1.04
CA GLY A 58 -5.80 16.19 0.12
C GLY A 58 -4.49 15.86 -0.59
N LEU A 59 -4.22 14.58 -0.86
CA LEU A 59 -3.00 14.13 -1.52
C LEU A 59 -3.23 13.91 -3.02
N GLU A 60 -2.34 14.45 -3.85
CA GLU A 60 -2.24 14.09 -5.27
C GLU A 60 -1.29 12.90 -5.41
N ASN A 61 -1.69 11.88 -6.19
CA ASN A 61 -0.94 10.62 -6.29
C ASN A 61 -0.34 10.41 -7.68
N THR A 62 0.99 10.32 -7.74
CA THR A 62 1.76 9.93 -8.93
C THR A 62 2.59 8.65 -8.73
N ALA A 63 2.64 8.11 -7.51
CA ALA A 63 3.55 7.03 -7.12
C ALA A 63 2.88 5.65 -7.01
N ALA A 64 1.54 5.60 -6.96
CA ALA A 64 0.77 4.38 -6.81
C ALA A 64 -0.44 4.34 -7.75
N LYS A 65 -0.95 3.15 -8.03
CA LYS A 65 -2.23 3.00 -8.70
C LYS A 65 -3.37 3.26 -7.71
N SER A 66 -4.16 4.30 -7.96
CA SER A 66 -5.39 4.55 -7.20
C SER A 66 -6.45 3.49 -7.57
N ILE A 67 -7.07 2.88 -6.58
CA ILE A 67 -8.07 1.83 -6.73
C ILE A 67 -9.31 2.14 -5.88
N THR A 68 -10.39 1.37 -6.09
CA THR A 68 -11.60 1.45 -5.27
C THR A 68 -11.50 0.54 -4.04
N SER A 69 -12.42 0.74 -3.09
CA SER A 69 -12.56 -0.19 -1.95
C SER A 69 -12.89 -1.63 -2.40
N GLN A 70 -13.65 -1.80 -3.49
CA GLN A 70 -13.96 -3.12 -4.04
C GLN A 70 -12.72 -3.81 -4.63
N ASP A 71 -11.85 -3.06 -5.30
CA ASP A 71 -10.58 -3.58 -5.81
C ASP A 71 -9.68 -4.06 -4.67
N TRP A 72 -9.61 -3.29 -3.56
CA TRP A 72 -8.88 -3.70 -2.37
C TRP A 72 -9.40 -5.01 -1.78
N VAL A 73 -10.73 -5.19 -1.70
CA VAL A 73 -11.34 -6.48 -1.30
C VAL A 73 -10.94 -7.60 -2.26
N ASN A 74 -10.94 -7.36 -3.57
CA ASN A 74 -10.50 -8.37 -4.54
C ASN A 74 -9.01 -8.70 -4.39
N MET A 75 -8.17 -7.74 -3.98
CA MET A 75 -6.77 -7.98 -3.68
C MET A 75 -6.60 -8.90 -2.47
N THR A 76 -7.37 -8.72 -1.39
CA THR A 76 -7.27 -9.61 -0.21
C THR A 76 -7.68 -11.05 -0.52
N LEU A 77 -8.53 -11.25 -1.53
CA LEU A 77 -8.96 -12.58 -2.01
C LEU A 77 -7.96 -13.23 -2.99
N SER A 78 -7.19 -12.44 -3.72
CA SER A 78 -6.25 -12.93 -4.76
C SER A 78 -4.83 -13.17 -4.24
N HIS A 79 -4.48 -12.62 -3.08
CA HIS A 79 -3.20 -12.87 -2.42
C HIS A 79 -3.32 -14.05 -1.45
N THR A 80 -2.21 -14.78 -1.26
CA THR A 80 -2.20 -15.93 -0.36
C THR A 80 -2.29 -15.52 1.11
N SER A 81 -1.83 -14.31 1.44
CA SER A 81 -1.90 -13.75 2.78
C SER A 81 -1.93 -12.22 2.77
N VAL A 82 -2.33 -11.66 3.90
CA VAL A 82 -2.35 -10.22 4.15
C VAL A 82 -1.48 -9.93 5.36
N MET A 83 -0.57 -8.97 5.23
CA MET A 83 0.29 -8.49 6.32
C MET A 83 0.05 -7.00 6.56
N THR A 84 -0.29 -6.63 7.78
CA THR A 84 -0.57 -5.23 8.13
C THR A 84 0.58 -4.63 8.92
N TRP A 85 1.00 -3.43 8.50
CA TRP A 85 2.01 -2.60 9.14
C TRP A 85 1.32 -1.42 9.81
N LYS A 86 1.48 -1.32 11.14
CA LYS A 86 0.88 -0.31 12.02
C LYS A 86 1.91 0.30 12.94
#